data_AF-A0A7W7Y393-F1
#
_entry.id   AF-A0A7W7Y393-F1
#
_cell.length_a   1.000
_cell.length_b   1.000
_cell.length_c   1.000
_cell.angle_alpha   90.00
_cell.angle_beta   90.00
_cell.angle_gamma   90.00
#
_symmetry.space_group_name_H-M   'P 1'
#
loop_
_entity.id
_entity.type
_entity.pdbx_description
1 polymer ?
#
loop_
_entity_poly.entity_id
_entity_poly.type
_entity_poly.pdbx_seq_one_letter_code
_entity_poly.pdbx_strand_id
1 'polypeptide(L)'
;MSTNINIFLMYLFYGLAFFTIGVAVVSKYRRHSKLELSRLLWLLASFGFVHALHEWSELYLVLKDSEEMTYQRFSLQFFPQFYITHDLQIQGMEIVSAVLLLGSYLLLLAFGLAIIIVIFPRWWKWHAMVPLALFTGFVMAIWVTGKEPFCCSGHLSYMTHYVRHFFGFPGAALAGIALILYSRRVRNISVNGARSLVVTGVTLVVYGVLTGIIPSGTVIPTSVVDIRIEVLRASSRASRAAGTPCM
;
A
#
# COMPACT_ATOMS: atom_id res chain seq x y z
N MET A 1 -1.52 -6.56 26.29
CA MET A 1 -0.44 -7.38 25.70
C MET A 1 -0.87 -8.14 24.44
N SER A 2 -2.06 -8.76 24.36
CA SER A 2 -2.50 -9.52 23.18
C SER A 2 -2.71 -8.70 21.90
N THR A 3 -3.00 -7.40 21.98
CA THR A 3 -3.24 -6.56 20.79
C THR A 3 -1.95 -6.31 19.97
N ASN A 4 -0.79 -6.20 20.63
CA ASN A 4 0.48 -5.91 19.96
C ASN A 4 0.99 -7.08 19.11
N ILE A 5 0.82 -8.32 19.60
CA ILE A 5 1.28 -9.50 18.86
C ILE A 5 0.45 -9.74 17.59
N ASN A 6 -0.86 -9.45 17.63
CA ASN A 6 -1.72 -9.60 16.45
C ASN A 6 -1.32 -8.62 15.34
N ILE A 7 -1.10 -7.34 15.70
CA ILE A 7 -0.67 -6.30 14.76
C ILE A 7 0.72 -6.64 14.18
N PHE A 8 1.64 -7.07 15.03
CA PHE A 8 2.97 -7.53 14.62
C PHE A 8 2.89 -8.66 13.59
N LEU A 9 2.15 -9.73 13.89
CA LEU A 9 2.01 -10.89 13.01
C LEU A 9 1.35 -10.48 11.69
N MET A 10 0.37 -9.57 11.74
CA MET A 10 -0.32 -9.12 10.53
C MET A 10 0.66 -8.45 9.56
N TYR A 11 1.42 -7.44 10.00
CA TYR A 11 2.41 -6.77 9.15
C TYR A 11 3.51 -7.71 8.67
N LEU A 12 3.98 -8.63 9.53
CA LEU A 12 5.00 -9.60 9.18
C LEU A 12 4.53 -10.50 8.02
N PHE A 13 3.35 -11.11 8.17
CA PHE A 13 2.78 -12.00 7.16
C PHE A 13 2.31 -11.26 5.91
N TYR A 14 1.79 -10.03 6.04
CA TYR A 14 1.46 -9.20 4.88
C TYR A 14 2.70 -8.90 4.05
N GLY A 15 3.76 -8.37 4.67
CA GLY A 15 5.01 -8.11 3.98
C GLY A 15 5.58 -9.38 3.33
N LEU A 16 5.54 -10.51 4.03
CA LEU A 16 5.97 -11.79 3.49
C LEU A 16 5.13 -12.25 2.29
N ALA A 17 3.81 -12.07 2.31
CA ALA A 17 2.93 -12.41 1.19
C ALA A 17 3.29 -11.61 -0.07
N PHE A 18 3.52 -10.30 0.05
CA PHE A 18 3.94 -9.48 -1.10
C PHE A 18 5.36 -9.81 -1.57
N PHE A 19 6.27 -10.08 -0.64
CA PHE A 19 7.63 -10.52 -0.96
C PHE A 19 7.63 -11.82 -1.75
N THR A 20 6.85 -12.81 -1.30
CA THR A 20 6.73 -14.11 -1.98
C THR A 20 6.06 -14.00 -3.35
N ILE A 21 5.11 -13.07 -3.55
CA ILE A 21 4.60 -12.73 -4.89
C ILE A 21 5.74 -12.21 -5.77
N GLY A 22 6.57 -11.29 -5.26
CA GLY A 22 7.75 -10.78 -5.97
C GLY A 22 8.70 -11.90 -6.42
N VAL A 23 9.06 -12.78 -5.48
CA VAL A 23 9.89 -13.96 -5.76
C VAL A 23 9.23 -14.88 -6.79
N ALA A 24 7.96 -15.25 -6.61
CA ALA A 24 7.24 -16.16 -7.50
C ALA A 24 7.16 -15.64 -8.94
N VAL A 25 6.98 -14.32 -9.12
CA VAL A 25 6.94 -13.69 -10.44
C VAL A 25 8.32 -13.66 -11.09
N VAL A 26 9.40 -13.42 -10.33
CA VAL A 26 10.79 -13.45 -10.85
C VAL A 26 11.23 -14.86 -11.20
N SER A 27 10.89 -15.85 -10.36
CA SER A 27 11.24 -17.26 -10.57
C SER A 27 10.58 -17.88 -11.80
N LYS A 28 9.55 -17.22 -12.36
CA LYS A 28 8.89 -17.69 -13.58
C LYS A 28 9.81 -17.50 -14.79
N TYR A 29 10.34 -18.62 -15.28
CA TYR A 29 11.28 -18.67 -16.41
C TYR A 29 10.71 -18.01 -17.68
N ARG A 30 11.45 -17.02 -18.22
CA ARG A 30 11.01 -16.19 -19.36
C ARG A 30 11.55 -16.62 -20.73
N ARG A 31 12.44 -17.63 -20.83
CA ARG A 31 13.29 -17.80 -22.03
C ARG A 31 12.57 -18.15 -23.34
N HIS A 32 11.28 -18.55 -23.32
CA HIS A 32 10.52 -18.84 -24.56
C HIS A 32 9.07 -18.33 -24.58
N SER A 33 8.68 -17.44 -23.67
CA SER A 33 7.30 -16.94 -23.68
C SER A 33 7.10 -15.92 -24.80
N LYS A 34 6.33 -16.30 -25.83
CA LYS A 34 5.91 -15.39 -26.93
C LYS A 34 4.88 -14.34 -26.49
N LEU A 35 4.49 -14.33 -25.21
CA LEU A 35 3.48 -13.42 -24.67
C LEU A 35 4.12 -12.09 -24.26
N GLU A 36 3.61 -10.99 -24.80
CA GLU A 36 4.00 -9.60 -24.46
C GLU A 36 3.94 -9.33 -22.95
N LEU A 37 2.98 -9.95 -22.23
CA LEU A 37 2.85 -9.84 -20.78
C LEU A 37 4.11 -10.26 -20.01
N SER A 38 4.88 -11.24 -20.52
CA SER A 38 6.11 -11.70 -19.84
C SER A 38 7.15 -10.58 -19.67
N ARG A 39 7.13 -9.58 -20.56
CA ARG A 39 7.99 -8.40 -20.49
C ARG A 39 7.50 -7.36 -19.49
N LEU A 40 6.27 -7.46 -19.01
CA LEU A 40 5.66 -6.53 -18.05
C LEU A 40 5.67 -7.07 -16.61
N LEU A 41 5.83 -8.38 -16.43
CA LEU A 41 5.83 -9.03 -15.11
C LEU A 41 6.87 -8.49 -14.14
N TRP A 42 7.95 -7.86 -14.61
CA TRP A 42 8.90 -7.23 -13.70
C TRP A 42 8.28 -6.06 -12.92
N LEU A 43 7.34 -5.31 -13.49
CA LEU A 43 6.64 -4.22 -12.77
C LEU A 43 5.83 -4.78 -11.59
N LEU A 44 5.12 -5.89 -11.81
CA LEU A 44 4.36 -6.57 -10.77
C LEU A 44 5.28 -7.17 -9.69
N ALA A 45 6.44 -7.71 -10.08
CA ALA A 45 7.43 -8.20 -9.12
C ALA A 45 8.01 -7.05 -8.28
N SER A 46 8.40 -5.95 -8.92
CA SER A 46 8.90 -4.75 -8.24
C SER A 46 7.86 -4.18 -7.29
N PHE A 47 6.58 -4.15 -7.68
CA PHE A 47 5.48 -3.81 -6.77
C PHE A 47 5.50 -4.70 -5.53
N GLY A 48 5.54 -6.03 -5.69
CA GLY A 48 5.56 -6.96 -4.56
C GLY A 48 6.72 -6.70 -3.59
N PHE A 49 7.93 -6.46 -4.09
CA PHE A 49 9.08 -6.15 -3.24
C PHE A 49 8.98 -4.82 -2.53
N VAL A 50 8.65 -3.74 -3.26
CA VAL A 50 8.54 -2.40 -2.67
C VAL A 50 7.39 -2.34 -1.67
N HIS A 51 6.28 -3.01 -1.95
CA HIS A 51 5.14 -3.09 -1.02
C HIS A 51 5.47 -3.93 0.22
N ALA A 52 6.24 -5.02 0.08
CA ALA A 52 6.72 -5.77 1.24
C ALA A 52 7.61 -4.93 2.16
N LEU A 53 8.50 -4.13 1.57
CA LEU A 53 9.35 -3.20 2.33
C LEU A 53 8.53 -2.12 3.04
N HIS A 54 7.46 -1.61 2.41
CA HIS A 54 6.52 -0.71 3.07
C HIS A 54 5.89 -1.34 4.32
N GLU A 55 5.38 -2.57 4.22
CA GLU A 55 4.75 -3.25 5.35
C GLU A 55 5.74 -3.51 6.49
N TRP A 56 6.99 -3.83 6.17
CA TRP A 56 8.03 -4.01 7.18
C TRP A 56 8.56 -2.69 7.76
N SER A 57 8.54 -1.57 7.01
CA SER A 57 8.83 -0.25 7.59
C SER A 57 7.74 0.18 8.56
N GLU A 58 6.47 -0.09 8.27
CA GLU A 58 5.36 0.13 9.20
C GLU A 58 5.49 -0.75 10.45
N LEU A 59 5.88 -2.01 10.29
CA LEU A 59 6.18 -2.91 11.41
C LEU A 59 7.25 -2.32 12.34
N TYR A 60 8.33 -1.78 11.78
CA TYR A 60 9.39 -1.13 12.55
C TYR A 60 8.85 0.05 13.38
N LEU A 61 8.03 0.90 12.77
CA LEU A 61 7.41 2.04 13.44
C LEU A 61 6.50 1.60 14.60
N VAL A 62 5.71 0.54 14.41
CA VAL A 62 4.83 -0.02 15.46
C VAL A 62 5.62 -0.61 16.63
N LEU A 63 6.72 -1.30 16.34
CA LEU A 63 7.58 -1.84 17.40
C LEU A 63 8.17 -0.71 18.26
N LYS A 64 8.60 0.39 17.64
CA LYS A 64 9.16 1.54 18.35
C LYS A 64 8.15 2.26 19.23
N ASP A 65 6.96 2.52 18.70
CA ASP A 65 5.85 3.15 19.44
C ASP A 65 5.46 2.32 20.69
N SER A 66 5.58 0.98 20.61
CA SER A 66 5.27 0.08 21.73
C SER A 66 6.29 0.07 22.87
N GLU A 67 7.55 0.44 22.59
CA GLU A 67 8.62 0.53 23.60
C GLU A 67 8.61 1.88 24.35
N GLU A 68 7.99 2.92 23.80
CA GLU A 68 8.10 4.31 24.27
C GLU A 68 7.27 4.67 25.51
N MET A 69 6.18 3.95 25.81
CA MET A 69 5.25 4.34 26.89
C MET A 69 5.84 4.34 28.32
N THR A 70 7.03 3.75 28.53
CA THR A 70 7.69 3.73 29.86
C THR A 70 8.86 4.71 29.97
N TYR A 71 9.52 5.08 28.88
CA TYR A 71 10.75 5.90 28.92
C TYR A 71 10.50 7.41 28.74
N GLN A 72 9.40 7.80 28.10
CA GLN A 72 9.16 9.18 27.64
C GLN A 72 9.09 10.23 28.76
N ARG A 73 8.52 9.89 29.93
CA ARG A 73 8.45 10.83 31.07
C ARG A 73 9.77 11.00 31.82
N PHE A 74 10.64 9.99 31.81
CA PHE A 74 11.93 10.03 32.50
C PHE A 74 13.02 10.68 31.63
N SER A 75 13.05 10.39 30.33
CA SER A 75 14.05 10.93 29.41
C SER A 75 13.91 12.44 29.16
N LEU A 76 12.68 12.98 29.10
CA LEU A 76 12.44 14.41 28.93
C LEU A 76 13.00 15.27 30.08
N GLN A 77 13.07 14.72 31.30
CA GLN A 77 13.53 15.47 32.47
C GLN A 77 15.04 15.36 32.70
N PHE A 78 15.66 14.23 32.33
CA PHE A 78 17.08 13.97 32.63
C PHE A 78 18.00 14.00 31.40
N PHE A 79 17.50 13.73 30.19
CA PHE A 79 18.32 13.60 28.98
C PHE A 79 17.63 14.16 27.72
N PRO A 80 17.41 15.49 27.61
CA PRO A 80 16.68 16.11 26.50
C PRO A 80 17.38 15.91 25.14
N GLN A 81 18.70 15.77 25.11
CA GLN A 81 19.47 15.53 23.88
C GLN A 81 19.20 14.13 23.27
N PHE A 82 18.81 13.14 24.08
CA PHE A 82 18.49 11.78 23.62
C PHE A 82 17.08 11.68 23.00
N TYR A 83 16.18 12.59 23.39
CA TYR A 83 14.83 12.67 22.82
C TYR A 83 14.85 13.18 21.37
N ILE A 84 15.63 14.23 21.10
CA ILE A 84 15.69 14.88 19.78
C ILE A 84 16.19 13.91 18.69
N THR A 85 17.18 13.07 19.02
CA THR A 85 17.74 12.10 18.06
C THR A 85 16.78 10.94 17.75
N HIS A 86 15.96 10.52 18.72
CA HIS A 86 14.92 9.52 18.49
C HIS A 86 13.79 10.03 17.61
N ASP A 87 13.30 11.26 17.84
CA ASP A 87 12.22 11.84 17.06
C ASP A 87 12.61 12.01 15.57
N LEU A 88 13.84 12.45 15.30
CA LEU A 88 14.41 12.53 13.94
C LEU A 88 14.47 11.16 13.23
N GLN A 89 14.78 10.09 13.95
CA GLN A 89 14.86 8.74 13.38
C GLN A 89 13.47 8.19 13.02
N ILE A 90 12.47 8.42 13.87
CA ILE A 90 11.09 8.01 13.63
C ILE A 90 10.49 8.78 12.44
N GLN A 91 10.68 10.10 12.40
CA GLN A 91 10.24 10.95 11.28
C GLN A 91 10.88 10.51 9.95
N GLY A 92 12.17 10.16 9.96
CA GLY A 92 12.85 9.64 8.77
C GLY A 92 12.24 8.34 8.26
N MET A 93 11.96 7.39 9.16
CA MET A 93 11.35 6.09 8.79
C MET A 93 9.90 6.21 8.32
N GLU A 94 9.17 7.16 8.89
CA GLU A 94 7.85 7.58 8.46
C GLU A 94 7.86 8.02 6.99
N ILE A 95 8.77 8.93 6.61
CA ILE A 95 8.92 9.41 5.22
C ILE A 95 9.29 8.24 4.30
N VAL A 96 10.21 7.38 4.72
CA VAL A 96 10.59 6.18 3.96
C VAL A 96 9.38 5.29 3.70
N SER A 97 8.56 5.05 4.73
CA SER A 97 7.31 4.28 4.58
C SER A 97 6.37 4.94 3.56
N ALA A 98 6.10 6.24 3.68
CA ALA A 98 5.23 6.95 2.74
C ALA A 98 5.75 6.90 1.29
N VAL A 99 7.06 7.03 1.08
CA VAL A 99 7.70 6.92 -0.25
C VAL A 99 7.58 5.50 -0.80
N LEU A 100 7.82 4.47 0.02
CA LEU A 100 7.64 3.07 -0.39
C LEU A 100 6.17 2.77 -0.74
N LEU A 101 5.21 3.30 0.02
CA LEU A 101 3.79 3.16 -0.26
C LEU A 101 3.44 3.73 -1.64
N LEU A 102 3.79 5.00 -1.88
CA LEU A 102 3.55 5.67 -3.15
C LEU A 102 4.26 4.95 -4.29
N GLY A 103 5.55 4.64 -4.14
CA GLY A 103 6.34 3.92 -5.13
C GLY A 103 5.74 2.57 -5.50
N SER A 104 5.25 1.81 -4.52
CA SER A 104 4.57 0.54 -4.78
C SER A 104 3.30 0.72 -5.62
N TYR A 105 2.43 1.66 -5.27
CA TYR A 105 1.20 1.87 -6.03
C TYR A 105 1.45 2.46 -7.43
N LEU A 106 2.48 3.27 -7.61
CA LEU A 106 2.89 3.75 -8.93
C LEU A 106 3.39 2.59 -9.82
N LEU A 107 4.13 1.63 -9.27
CA LEU A 107 4.53 0.42 -10.00
C LEU A 107 3.33 -0.44 -10.41
N LEU A 108 2.34 -0.58 -9.51
CA LEU A 108 1.11 -1.32 -9.81
C LEU A 108 0.24 -0.62 -10.87
N LEU A 109 0.12 0.71 -10.78
CA LEU A 109 -0.56 1.53 -11.78
C LEU A 109 0.16 1.43 -13.14
N ALA A 110 1.48 1.54 -13.16
CA ALA A 110 2.30 1.40 -14.37
C ALA A 110 2.13 0.01 -14.99
N PHE A 111 2.08 -1.05 -14.18
CA PHE A 111 1.80 -2.41 -14.65
C PHE A 111 0.43 -2.50 -15.32
N GLY A 112 -0.62 -1.97 -14.69
CA GLY A 112 -1.97 -1.95 -15.26
C GLY A 112 -2.04 -1.17 -16.57
N LEU A 113 -1.49 0.05 -16.61
CA LEU A 113 -1.42 0.87 -17.81
C LEU A 113 -0.65 0.19 -18.94
N ALA A 114 0.50 -0.43 -18.63
CA ALA A 114 1.30 -1.11 -19.64
C ALA A 114 0.53 -2.26 -20.32
N ILE A 115 -0.28 -3.01 -19.57
CA ILE A 115 -1.14 -4.05 -20.16
C ILE A 115 -2.24 -3.43 -21.02
N ILE A 116 -2.88 -2.35 -20.57
CA ILE A 116 -3.95 -1.69 -21.36
C ILE A 116 -3.39 -1.11 -22.66
N ILE A 117 -2.20 -0.50 -22.63
CA ILE A 117 -1.52 0.00 -23.84
C ILE A 117 -1.33 -1.11 -24.87
N VAL A 118 -0.96 -2.32 -24.41
CA VAL A 118 -0.81 -3.50 -25.26
C VAL A 118 -2.16 -3.96 -25.86
N ILE A 119 -3.26 -3.82 -25.12
CA ILE A 119 -4.60 -4.21 -25.59
C ILE A 119 -5.19 -3.16 -26.54
N PHE A 120 -5.04 -1.87 -26.22
CA PHE A 120 -5.67 -0.74 -26.92
C PHE A 120 -4.66 0.36 -27.32
N PRO A 121 -3.69 0.07 -28.20
CA PRO A 121 -2.59 1.00 -28.52
C PRO A 121 -3.07 2.33 -29.14
N ARG A 122 -4.24 2.34 -29.77
CA ARG A 122 -4.82 3.51 -30.44
C ARG A 122 -5.23 4.63 -29.46
N TRP A 123 -5.36 4.34 -28.17
CA TRP A 123 -5.87 5.26 -27.16
C TRP A 123 -4.74 5.91 -26.33
N TRP A 124 -3.52 6.02 -26.88
CA TRP A 124 -2.30 6.46 -26.16
C TRP A 124 -2.47 7.75 -25.32
N LYS A 125 -3.23 8.74 -25.83
CA LYS A 125 -3.52 9.99 -25.09
C LYS A 125 -4.23 9.74 -23.77
N TRP A 126 -5.22 8.84 -23.75
CA TRP A 126 -5.97 8.49 -22.54
C TRP A 126 -5.07 7.80 -21.50
N HIS A 127 -4.13 6.95 -21.93
CA HIS A 127 -3.18 6.31 -21.02
C HIS A 127 -2.26 7.34 -20.34
N ALA A 128 -1.82 8.36 -21.07
CA ALA A 128 -1.01 9.45 -20.52
C ALA A 128 -1.83 10.38 -19.60
N MET A 129 -3.11 10.56 -19.88
CA MET A 129 -4.00 11.39 -19.05
C MET A 129 -4.34 10.74 -17.71
N VAL A 130 -4.35 9.41 -17.59
CA VAL A 130 -4.70 8.74 -16.31
C VAL A 130 -3.73 9.10 -15.18
N PRO A 131 -2.40 8.92 -15.29
CA PRO A 131 -1.46 9.33 -14.25
C PRO A 131 -1.53 10.83 -13.95
N LEU A 132 -1.69 11.66 -14.99
CA LEU A 132 -1.78 13.11 -14.85
C LEU A 132 -3.03 13.49 -14.04
N ALA A 133 -4.20 12.96 -14.39
CA ALA A 133 -5.45 13.23 -13.69
C ALA A 133 -5.40 12.79 -12.21
N LEU A 134 -4.81 11.62 -11.93
CA LEU A 134 -4.63 11.14 -10.57
C LEU A 134 -3.67 12.03 -9.77
N PHE A 135 -2.55 12.44 -10.37
CA PHE A 135 -1.60 13.34 -9.73
C PHE A 135 -2.19 14.72 -9.48
N THR A 136 -2.89 15.30 -10.46
CA THR A 136 -3.58 16.59 -10.28
C THR A 136 -4.65 16.52 -9.20
N GLY A 137 -5.42 15.44 -9.15
CA GLY A 137 -6.43 15.22 -8.12
C GLY A 137 -5.81 15.07 -6.72
N PHE A 138 -4.68 14.36 -6.63
CA PHE A 138 -3.94 14.19 -5.39
C PHE A 138 -3.40 15.53 -4.85
N VAL A 139 -2.74 16.33 -5.71
CA VAL A 139 -2.23 17.66 -5.33
C VAL A 139 -3.39 18.59 -4.94
N MET A 140 -4.48 18.59 -5.71
CA MET A 140 -5.67 19.38 -5.39
C MET A 140 -6.30 18.98 -4.06
N ALA A 141 -6.38 17.69 -3.74
CA ALA A 141 -6.93 17.21 -2.47
C ALA A 141 -6.09 17.65 -1.26
N ILE A 142 -4.76 17.64 -1.39
CA ILE A 142 -3.85 18.18 -0.37
C ILE A 142 -4.03 19.69 -0.24
N TRP A 143 -4.11 20.41 -1.37
CA TRP A 143 -4.24 21.86 -1.36
C TRP A 143 -5.55 22.33 -0.71
N VAL A 144 -6.68 21.68 -1.02
CA VAL A 144 -8.00 22.01 -0.45
C VAL A 144 -8.08 21.76 1.06
N THR A 145 -7.33 20.78 1.57
CA THR A 145 -7.32 20.50 3.01
C THR A 145 -6.54 21.54 3.82
N GLY A 146 -5.74 22.40 3.16
CA GLY A 146 -5.09 23.56 3.79
C GLY A 146 -4.09 23.19 4.87
N LYS A 147 -3.62 21.94 4.92
CA LYS A 147 -2.71 21.48 5.95
C LYS A 147 -1.28 21.33 5.43
N GLU A 148 -0.31 21.88 6.17
CA GLU A 148 1.11 21.89 5.81
C GLU A 148 1.71 20.46 5.79
N PRO A 149 2.21 19.96 4.64
CA PRO A 149 2.52 18.55 4.43
C PRO A 149 3.65 17.96 5.32
N PHE A 150 4.43 18.79 6.02
CA PHE A 150 5.70 18.33 6.63
C PHE A 150 5.88 18.65 8.12
N CYS A 151 4.93 19.31 8.81
CA CYS A 151 5.25 19.95 10.10
C CYS A 151 4.94 19.10 11.36
N CYS A 152 4.21 17.97 11.29
CA CYS A 152 3.93 17.13 12.47
C CYS A 152 3.71 15.64 12.11
N SER A 153 4.03 14.71 13.02
CA SER A 153 3.84 13.25 12.86
C SER A 153 2.40 12.81 12.51
N GLY A 154 1.40 13.61 12.91
CA GLY A 154 0.00 13.39 12.53
C GLY A 154 -0.29 13.61 11.03
N HIS A 155 0.51 14.42 10.32
CA HIS A 155 0.27 14.78 8.92
C HIS A 155 0.56 13.66 7.93
N LEU A 156 1.57 12.83 8.20
CA LEU A 156 1.97 11.80 7.27
C LEU A 156 0.92 10.68 7.15
N SER A 157 0.17 10.43 8.23
CA SER A 157 -1.00 9.54 8.21
C SER A 157 -2.11 10.04 7.26
N TYR A 158 -2.31 11.36 7.16
CA TYR A 158 -3.24 11.93 6.17
C TYR A 158 -2.72 11.73 4.74
N MET A 159 -1.42 11.92 4.50
CA MET A 159 -0.84 11.74 3.16
C MET A 159 -0.97 10.28 2.68
N THR A 160 -0.70 9.30 3.54
CA THR A 160 -0.83 7.88 3.18
C THR A 160 -2.27 7.50 2.86
N HIS A 161 -3.26 8.10 3.53
CA HIS A 161 -4.68 7.94 3.20
C HIS A 161 -5.00 8.42 1.76
N TYR A 162 -4.53 9.61 1.37
CA TYR A 162 -4.73 10.12 0.01
C TYR A 162 -3.98 9.30 -1.03
N VAL A 163 -2.77 8.83 -0.74
CA VAL A 163 -2.02 7.95 -1.63
C VAL A 163 -2.80 6.66 -1.93
N ARG A 164 -3.41 6.04 -0.91
CA ARG A 164 -4.23 4.84 -1.08
C ARG A 164 -5.47 5.09 -1.94
N HIS A 165 -6.14 6.23 -1.79
CA HIS A 165 -7.33 6.57 -2.57
C HIS A 165 -7.01 6.93 -4.02
N PHE A 166 -6.01 7.79 -4.24
CA PHE A 166 -5.70 8.33 -5.57
C PHE A 166 -4.81 7.41 -6.40
N PHE A 167 -3.94 6.62 -5.78
CA PHE A 167 -3.03 5.72 -6.51
C PHE A 167 -3.33 4.25 -6.22
N GLY A 168 -3.61 3.91 -4.96
CA GLY A 168 -3.84 2.52 -4.55
C GLY A 168 -5.06 1.89 -5.18
N PHE A 169 -6.25 2.45 -4.95
CA PHE A 169 -7.50 1.94 -5.52
C PHE A 169 -7.48 1.90 -7.06
N PRO A 170 -7.28 3.03 -7.77
CA PRO A 170 -7.33 3.02 -9.23
C PRO A 170 -6.18 2.22 -9.84
N GLY A 171 -4.98 2.23 -9.26
CA GLY A 171 -3.85 1.41 -9.72
C GLY A 171 -4.16 -0.09 -9.65
N ALA A 172 -4.68 -0.56 -8.51
CA ALA A 172 -5.04 -1.96 -8.32
C ALA A 172 -6.25 -2.38 -9.17
N ALA A 173 -7.29 -1.54 -9.24
CA ALA A 173 -8.45 -1.80 -10.09
C ALA A 173 -8.06 -1.88 -11.57
N LEU A 174 -7.25 -0.93 -12.05
CA LEU A 174 -6.77 -0.89 -13.42
C LEU A 174 -5.91 -2.12 -13.74
N ALA A 175 -4.95 -2.47 -12.88
CA ALA A 175 -4.14 -3.67 -13.04
C ALA A 175 -4.99 -4.95 -13.07
N GLY A 176 -5.98 -5.04 -12.18
CA GLY A 176 -6.88 -6.18 -12.11
C GLY A 176 -7.75 -6.33 -13.36
N ILE A 177 -8.40 -5.25 -13.80
CA ILE A 177 -9.21 -5.20 -15.02
C ILE A 177 -8.33 -5.52 -16.24
N ALA A 178 -7.12 -4.96 -16.32
CA ALA A 178 -6.21 -5.20 -17.42
C ALA A 178 -5.83 -6.68 -17.55
N LEU A 179 -5.57 -7.38 -16.43
CA LEU A 179 -5.30 -8.83 -16.43
C LEU A 179 -6.52 -9.65 -16.87
N ILE A 180 -7.72 -9.27 -16.40
CA ILE A 180 -8.97 -9.94 -16.80
C ILE A 180 -9.20 -9.78 -18.31
N LEU A 181 -8.98 -8.59 -18.87
CA LEU A 181 -9.10 -8.35 -20.31
C LEU A 181 -8.02 -9.10 -21.08
N TYR A 182 -6.77 -9.08 -20.62
CA TYR A 182 -5.65 -9.77 -21.25
C TYR A 182 -5.85 -11.30 -21.27
N SER A 183 -6.52 -11.86 -20.25
CA SER A 183 -6.82 -13.29 -20.18
C SER A 183 -7.58 -13.81 -21.40
N ARG A 184 -8.43 -12.98 -22.02
CA ARG A 184 -9.20 -13.35 -23.23
C ARG A 184 -8.28 -13.60 -24.43
N ARG A 185 -7.17 -12.85 -24.54
CA ARG A 185 -6.16 -13.04 -25.59
C ARG A 185 -5.29 -14.28 -25.32
N VAL A 186 -5.02 -14.59 -24.05
CA VAL A 186 -4.22 -15.76 -23.64
C VAL A 186 -5.02 -17.07 -23.69
N ARG A 187 -6.35 -17.03 -23.58
CA ARG A 187 -7.22 -18.22 -23.52
C ARG A 187 -7.00 -19.19 -24.69
N ASN A 188 -6.76 -18.66 -25.88
CA ASN A 188 -6.50 -19.47 -27.08
C ASN A 188 -5.12 -20.16 -27.07
N ILE A 189 -4.20 -19.70 -26.22
CA ILE A 189 -2.85 -20.27 -26.06
C ILE A 189 -2.80 -21.21 -24.85
N SER A 190 -3.43 -20.81 -23.73
CA SER A 190 -3.49 -21.62 -22.52
C SER A 190 -4.72 -21.27 -21.68
N VAL A 191 -5.60 -22.26 -21.52
CA VAL A 191 -6.79 -22.14 -20.67
C VAL A 191 -6.39 -21.94 -19.20
N ASN A 192 -5.41 -22.70 -18.70
CA ASN A 192 -4.93 -22.59 -17.33
C ASN A 192 -4.26 -21.23 -17.09
N GLY A 193 -3.44 -20.76 -18.03
CA GLY A 193 -2.84 -19.42 -17.95
C GLY A 193 -3.88 -18.32 -17.91
N ALA A 194 -4.92 -18.39 -18.75
CA ALA A 194 -6.02 -17.42 -18.73
C ALA A 194 -6.80 -17.44 -17.40
N ARG A 195 -7.10 -18.63 -16.86
CA ARG A 195 -7.79 -18.75 -15.57
C ARG A 195 -6.98 -18.14 -14.43
N SER A 196 -5.67 -18.40 -14.36
CA SER A 196 -4.80 -17.77 -13.36
C SER A 196 -4.81 -16.25 -13.48
N LEU A 197 -4.76 -15.70 -14.70
CA LEU A 197 -4.82 -14.24 -14.92
C LEU A 197 -6.14 -13.63 -14.46
N VAL A 198 -7.28 -14.31 -14.69
CA VAL A 198 -8.59 -13.85 -14.19
C VAL A 198 -8.60 -13.84 -12.66
N VAL A 199 -8.15 -14.93 -12.02
CA VAL A 199 -8.10 -15.02 -10.56
C VAL A 199 -7.22 -13.91 -9.98
N THR A 200 -5.99 -13.74 -10.50
CA THR A 200 -5.10 -12.66 -10.07
C THR A 200 -5.74 -11.28 -10.29
N GLY A 201 -6.40 -11.08 -11.42
CA GLY A 201 -7.06 -9.82 -11.72
C GLY A 201 -8.21 -9.50 -10.76
N VAL A 202 -9.06 -10.47 -10.45
CA VAL A 202 -10.14 -10.34 -9.46
C VAL A 202 -9.56 -10.04 -8.08
N THR A 203 -8.53 -10.78 -7.65
CA THR A 203 -7.86 -10.55 -6.36
C THR A 203 -7.29 -9.13 -6.28
N LEU A 204 -6.69 -8.60 -7.36
CA LEU A 204 -6.19 -7.22 -7.38
C LEU A 204 -7.30 -6.18 -7.31
N VAL A 205 -8.45 -6.38 -7.96
CA VAL A 205 -9.61 -5.48 -7.81
C VAL A 205 -10.12 -5.48 -6.37
N VAL A 206 -10.31 -6.67 -5.78
CA VAL A 206 -10.74 -6.81 -4.38
C VAL A 206 -9.73 -6.17 -3.44
N TYR A 207 -8.44 -6.44 -3.63
CA TYR A 207 -7.35 -5.79 -2.91
C TYR A 207 -7.39 -4.27 -3.07
N GLY A 208 -7.69 -3.73 -4.26
CA GLY A 208 -7.83 -2.30 -4.49
C GLY A 208 -8.97 -1.67 -3.71
N VAL A 209 -10.12 -2.34 -3.63
CA VAL A 209 -11.29 -1.86 -2.89
C VAL A 209 -11.02 -1.89 -1.38
N LEU A 210 -10.57 -3.03 -0.85
CA LEU A 210 -10.22 -3.17 0.57
C LEU A 210 -9.09 -2.20 0.95
N THR A 211 -8.12 -2.12 0.04
CA THR A 211 -7.01 -1.17 -0.20
C THR A 211 -7.21 0.33 0.00
N GLY A 212 -8.00 0.88 -0.91
CA GLY A 212 -7.97 2.28 -1.22
C GLY A 212 -9.30 2.97 -1.01
N ILE A 213 -10.38 2.23 -0.70
CA ILE A 213 -11.69 2.84 -0.42
C ILE A 213 -12.03 2.77 1.06
N ILE A 214 -11.79 1.63 1.72
CA ILE A 214 -12.23 1.44 3.11
C ILE A 214 -11.28 2.18 4.05
N PRO A 215 -11.71 3.27 4.73
CA PRO A 215 -10.88 3.99 5.67
C PRO A 215 -10.58 3.12 6.90
N SER A 216 -9.41 3.28 7.50
CA SER A 216 -9.13 2.66 8.79
C SER A 216 -10.06 3.25 9.86
N GLY A 217 -10.81 2.38 10.56
CA GLY A 217 -11.74 2.78 11.62
C GLY A 217 -13.23 2.50 11.35
N THR A 218 -13.60 1.96 10.18
CA THR A 218 -14.97 1.45 10.00
C THR A 218 -15.15 0.21 10.87
N VAL A 219 -16.15 0.21 11.75
CA VAL A 219 -16.56 -1.00 12.47
C VAL A 219 -17.66 -1.61 11.62
N ILE A 220 -17.49 -2.85 11.13
CA ILE A 220 -18.60 -3.55 10.46
C ILE A 220 -19.43 -4.16 11.57
N PRO A 221 -20.66 -3.70 11.83
CA PRO A 221 -21.50 -4.29 12.85
C PRO A 221 -22.02 -5.63 12.32
N THR A 222 -21.29 -6.72 12.55
CA THR A 222 -21.82 -8.07 12.35
C THR A 222 -22.35 -8.58 13.68
N SER A 223 -23.65 -8.86 13.74
CA SER A 223 -24.45 -9.21 14.93
C SER A 223 -24.02 -10.46 15.71
N VAL A 224 -22.88 -11.07 15.38
CA VAL A 224 -22.37 -12.31 16.00
C VAL A 224 -20.89 -12.20 16.41
N VAL A 225 -20.12 -11.25 15.84
CA VAL A 225 -18.70 -11.02 16.18
C VAL A 225 -18.36 -9.55 15.91
N ASP A 226 -17.93 -8.81 16.94
CA ASP A 226 -17.34 -7.48 16.77
C ASP A 226 -15.92 -7.61 16.18
N ILE A 227 -15.81 -7.75 14.86
CA ILE A 227 -14.53 -7.69 14.18
C ILE A 227 -14.19 -6.20 13.96
N ARG A 228 -13.37 -5.63 14.84
CA ARG A 228 -12.71 -4.35 14.52
C ARG A 228 -11.88 -4.57 13.25
N ILE A 229 -12.08 -3.73 12.23
CA ILE A 229 -11.27 -3.74 10.99
C ILE A 229 -9.77 -3.48 11.28
N GLU A 230 -9.44 -3.04 12.50
CA GLU A 230 -8.08 -3.09 13.07
C GLU A 230 -7.39 -4.46 12.91
N VAL A 231 -8.16 -5.56 12.86
CA VAL A 231 -7.67 -6.93 12.69
C VAL A 231 -7.45 -7.30 11.20
N LEU A 232 -8.04 -6.55 10.27
CA LEU A 232 -7.92 -6.73 8.81
C LEU A 232 -6.93 -5.75 8.16
N ARG A 233 -6.47 -4.74 8.91
CA ARG A 233 -5.58 -3.69 8.42
C ARG A 233 -4.81 -3.08 9.58
N ALA A 234 -3.59 -3.55 9.74
CA ALA A 234 -2.56 -2.81 10.40
C ALA A 234 -2.21 -1.60 9.51
N SER A 235 -2.94 -0.52 9.74
CA SER A 235 -2.49 0.87 9.64
C SER A 235 -3.60 1.77 10.20
N SER A 236 -3.81 1.69 11.51
CA SER A 236 -4.09 2.85 12.34
C SER A 236 -3.27 2.64 13.61
N ARG A 237 -2.46 3.61 14.03
CA ARG A 237 -1.81 3.57 15.35
C ARG A 237 -2.94 3.54 16.39
N ALA A 238 -3.38 2.36 16.79
CA ALA A 238 -4.71 2.16 17.34
C ALA A 238 -4.88 2.81 18.73
N SER A 239 -5.37 4.06 18.71
CA SER A 239 -6.36 4.63 19.65
C SER A 239 -5.95 5.02 21.09
N ARG A 240 -4.67 5.02 21.48
CA ARG A 240 -4.24 5.39 22.84
C ARG A 240 -2.87 6.09 22.82
N ALA A 241 -2.81 7.41 22.67
CA ALA A 241 -2.88 8.32 23.82
C ALA A 241 -4.17 9.16 23.90
N ALA A 242 -5.34 8.54 23.73
CA ALA A 242 -6.63 9.07 24.15
C ALA A 242 -6.59 9.43 25.65
N GLY A 243 -6.21 10.69 25.95
CA GLY A 243 -6.07 11.17 27.32
C GLY A 243 -5.26 12.46 27.51
N THR A 244 -5.12 13.34 26.53
CA THR A 244 -4.70 14.74 26.81
C THR A 244 -5.55 15.71 25.99
N PRO A 245 -6.40 16.53 26.63
CA PRO A 245 -6.99 17.67 25.95
C PRO A 245 -5.87 18.68 25.65
N CYS A 246 -5.76 19.08 24.39
CA CYS A 246 -4.95 20.25 24.03
C CYS A 246 -5.58 21.49 24.68
N MET A 247 -4.82 22.14 25.55
CA MET A 247 -4.90 23.60 25.72
C MET A 247 -3.94 24.24 24.73
#